data_AF-A0A972VIB0-F1
#
_entry.id   AF-A0A972VIB0-F1
#
_cell.length_a   1.000
_cell.length_b   1.000
_cell.length_c   1.000
_cell.angle_alpha   90.00
_cell.angle_beta   90.00
_cell.angle_gamma   90.00
#
_symmetry.space_group_name_H-M   'P 1'
#
loop_
_entity.id
_entity.type
_entity.pdbx_description
1 polymer ?
#
loop_
_entity_poly.entity_id
_entity_poly.type
_entity_poly.pdbx_seq_one_letter_code
_entity_poly.pdbx_strand_id
1 'polypeptide(L)'
;MSLIAGPATLLWLYWACRRAFDDYHFERFVELFGEMTGTINSALVLLRVVDPEFETPVAEDAVYGGGISLFLGFPLLIALNVPFVYYDGAIEGYWVTAGILLAYLIILLVIWKAIGFLKWKPVSK
;
A
#
# COMPACT_ATOMS: atom_id res chain seq x y z
N MET A 1 -14.39 -8.17 15.16
CA MET A 1 -13.37 -7.54 14.29
C MET A 1 -13.99 -7.02 12.99
N SER A 2 -14.67 -7.85 12.18
CA SER A 2 -15.19 -7.44 10.85
C SER A 2 -16.27 -6.34 10.85
N LEU A 3 -17.14 -6.29 11.87
CA LEU A 3 -18.18 -5.25 12.01
C LEU A 3 -17.62 -3.83 12.18
N ILE A 4 -16.38 -3.70 12.67
CA ILE A 4 -15.73 -2.40 12.92
C ILE A 4 -14.63 -2.18 11.88
N ALA A 5 -13.84 -3.22 11.58
CA ALA A 5 -12.74 -3.14 10.62
C ALA A 5 -13.23 -2.83 9.20
N GLY A 6 -14.32 -3.47 8.73
CA GLY A 6 -14.85 -3.22 7.37
C GLY A 6 -15.25 -1.75 7.15
N PRO A 7 -16.12 -1.18 8.00
CA PRO A 7 -16.48 0.24 7.93
C PRO A 7 -15.27 1.17 8.13
N ALA A 8 -14.36 0.83 9.03
CA ALA A 8 -13.15 1.63 9.25
C ALA A 8 -12.26 1.68 8.00
N THR A 9 -12.02 0.54 7.34
CA THR A 9 -11.25 0.46 6.10
C THR A 9 -11.93 1.23 4.97
N LEU A 10 -13.26 1.11 4.84
CA LEU A 10 -14.04 1.88 3.86
C LEU A 10 -13.86 3.39 4.06
N LEU A 11 -14.08 3.89 5.28
CA LEU A 11 -14.00 5.32 5.59
C LEU A 11 -12.57 5.84 5.44
N TRP A 12 -11.58 5.06 5.88
CA TRP A 12 -10.18 5.42 5.76
C TRP A 12 -9.74 5.51 4.30
N LEU A 13 -10.04 4.50 3.48
CA LEU A 13 -9.68 4.51 2.06
C LEU A 13 -10.42 5.61 1.29
N TYR A 14 -11.71 5.84 1.58
CA TYR A 14 -12.45 6.91 0.94
C TYR A 14 -11.82 8.29 1.23
N TRP A 15 -11.39 8.51 2.47
CA TRP A 15 -10.71 9.73 2.88
C TRP A 15 -9.28 9.84 2.33
N ALA A 16 -8.55 8.73 2.30
CA ALA A 16 -7.16 8.68 1.85
C ALA A 16 -7.05 8.84 0.33
N CYS A 17 -7.89 8.16 -0.46
CA CYS A 17 -7.86 8.24 -1.92
C CYS A 17 -8.12 9.66 -2.41
N ARG A 18 -9.05 10.38 -1.77
CA ARG A 18 -9.34 11.80 -2.05
C ARG A 18 -8.18 12.75 -1.72
N ARG A 19 -7.15 12.31 -0.99
CA ARG A 19 -5.97 13.10 -0.62
C ARG A 19 -4.69 12.65 -1.30
N ALA A 20 -4.55 11.35 -1.54
CA ALA A 20 -3.34 10.73 -2.05
C ALA A 20 -3.24 10.83 -3.58
N PHE A 21 -4.39 10.82 -4.26
CA PHE A 21 -4.47 10.90 -5.72
C PHE A 21 -5.11 12.22 -6.13
N ASP A 22 -4.67 12.77 -7.26
CA ASP A 22 -5.25 13.97 -7.88
C ASP A 22 -6.31 13.60 -8.95
N ASP A 23 -6.37 12.33 -9.34
CA ASP A 23 -7.10 11.77 -10.48
C ASP A 23 -7.94 10.54 -10.09
N TYR A 24 -9.06 10.32 -10.79
CA TYR A 24 -9.90 9.11 -10.73
C TYR A 24 -10.12 8.56 -9.30
N HIS A 25 -10.45 9.45 -8.36
CA HIS A 25 -10.50 9.12 -6.93
C HIS A 25 -11.48 7.99 -6.58
N PHE A 26 -12.57 7.85 -7.33
CA PHE A 26 -13.59 6.85 -7.06
C PHE A 26 -13.16 5.48 -7.60
N GLU A 27 -12.60 5.44 -8.79
CA GLU A 27 -12.04 4.27 -9.46
C GLU A 27 -10.87 3.70 -8.65
N ARG A 28 -9.93 4.57 -8.22
CA ARG A 28 -8.82 4.20 -7.32
C ARG A 28 -9.31 3.72 -5.96
N PHE A 29 -10.38 4.30 -5.43
CA PHE A 29 -10.97 3.82 -4.18
C PHE A 29 -11.56 2.41 -4.32
N VAL A 30 -12.30 2.15 -5.41
CA VAL A 30 -12.92 0.84 -5.67
C VAL A 30 -11.86 -0.23 -5.86
N GLU A 31 -10.79 0.10 -6.61
CA GLU A 31 -9.65 -0.78 -6.83
C GLU A 31 -8.92 -1.09 -5.51
N LEU A 32 -8.46 -0.08 -4.77
CA LEU A 32 -7.74 -0.27 -3.51
C LEU A 32 -8.59 -0.96 -2.44
N PHE A 33 -9.89 -0.65 -2.37
CA PHE A 33 -10.79 -1.34 -1.45
C PHE A 33 -10.97 -2.82 -1.82
N GLY A 34 -11.11 -3.10 -3.12
CA GLY A 34 -11.15 -4.47 -3.65
C GLY A 34 -9.86 -5.24 -3.34
N GLU A 35 -8.70 -4.59 -3.42
CA GLU A 35 -7.41 -5.21 -3.11
C GLU A 35 -7.28 -5.46 -1.59
N MET A 36 -7.62 -4.50 -0.74
CA MET A 36 -7.55 -4.64 0.72
C MET A 36 -8.52 -5.68 1.29
N THR A 37 -9.61 -5.99 0.58
CA THR A 37 -10.59 -7.01 0.98
C THR A 37 -10.44 -8.33 0.22
N GLY A 38 -9.49 -8.40 -0.72
CA GLY A 38 -9.33 -9.52 -1.64
C GLY A 38 -7.95 -9.58 -2.26
N THR A 39 -7.91 -9.64 -3.59
CA THR A 39 -6.68 -9.64 -4.40
C THR A 39 -6.81 -8.63 -5.53
N ILE A 40 -5.71 -8.31 -6.20
CA ILE A 40 -5.71 -7.45 -7.39
C ILE A 40 -6.70 -7.96 -8.45
N ASN A 41 -6.79 -9.28 -8.66
CA ASN A 41 -7.72 -9.84 -9.65
C ASN A 41 -9.19 -9.58 -9.30
N SER A 42 -9.59 -9.70 -8.03
CA SER A 42 -10.94 -9.36 -7.61
C SER A 42 -11.21 -7.85 -7.63
N ALA A 43 -10.18 -7.05 -7.33
CA ALA A 43 -10.24 -5.59 -7.43
C ALA A 43 -10.51 -5.13 -8.87
N LEU A 44 -9.81 -5.72 -9.85
CA LEU A 44 -10.00 -5.40 -11.27
C LEU A 44 -11.40 -5.78 -11.78
N VAL A 45 -12.02 -6.84 -11.25
CA VAL A 45 -13.41 -7.18 -11.59
C VAL A 45 -14.37 -6.12 -11.07
N LEU A 46 -14.16 -5.62 -9.83
CA LEU A 46 -14.95 -4.53 -9.28
C LEU A 46 -14.72 -3.22 -10.04
N LEU A 47 -13.47 -2.93 -10.39
CA LEU A 47 -13.11 -1.77 -11.20
C LEU A 47 -13.81 -1.82 -12.56
N ARG A 48 -13.90 -2.98 -13.21
CA ARG A 48 -14.61 -3.16 -14.47
C ARG A 48 -16.12 -2.84 -14.40
N VAL A 49 -16.74 -2.86 -13.23
CA VAL A 49 -18.14 -2.42 -13.07
C VAL A 49 -18.26 -0.89 -13.22
N VAL A 50 -17.22 -0.16 -12.83
CA VAL A 50 -17.17 1.31 -12.84
C VAL A 50 -16.48 1.82 -14.11
N ASP A 51 -15.46 1.11 -14.59
CA ASP A 51 -14.67 1.39 -15.78
C ASP A 51 -14.58 0.12 -16.66
N PRO A 52 -15.60 -0.17 -17.48
CA PRO A 52 -15.71 -1.43 -18.23
C PRO A 52 -14.60 -1.67 -19.25
N GLU A 53 -14.09 -0.60 -19.87
CA GLU A 53 -13.08 -0.65 -20.92
C GLU A 53 -11.65 -0.40 -20.39
N PHE A 54 -11.48 -0.17 -19.08
CA PHE A 54 -10.22 0.23 -18.46
C PHE A 54 -9.62 1.48 -19.14
N GLU A 55 -10.45 2.49 -19.39
CA GLU A 55 -9.99 3.76 -19.96
C GLU A 55 -9.13 4.54 -18.97
N THR A 56 -9.33 4.32 -17.67
CA THR A 56 -8.56 4.98 -16.62
C THR A 56 -7.21 4.27 -16.39
N PRO A 57 -6.13 5.02 -16.04
CA PRO A 57 -4.82 4.43 -15.76
C PRO A 57 -4.78 3.58 -14.48
N VAL A 58 -5.89 3.52 -13.73
CA VAL A 58 -5.96 2.87 -12.41
C VAL A 58 -5.60 1.39 -12.48
N ALA A 59 -6.09 0.67 -13.48
CA ALA A 59 -5.80 -0.75 -13.66
C ALA A 59 -4.31 -1.00 -13.95
N GLU A 60 -3.70 -0.14 -14.76
CA GLU A 60 -2.29 -0.23 -15.14
C GLU A 60 -1.38 0.11 -13.93
N ASP A 61 -1.71 1.19 -13.21
CA ASP A 61 -1.02 1.59 -11.98
C ASP A 61 -1.05 0.49 -10.91
N ALA A 62 -2.19 -0.20 -10.74
CA ALA A 62 -2.33 -1.30 -9.80
C ALA A 62 -1.39 -2.47 -10.12
N VAL A 63 -1.30 -2.86 -11.39
CA VAL A 63 -0.45 -3.97 -11.83
C VAL A 63 1.03 -3.63 -11.71
N TYR A 64 1.44 -2.44 -12.16
CA TYR A 64 2.84 -2.01 -12.00
C TYR A 64 3.21 -1.78 -10.53
N GLY A 65 2.30 -1.19 -9.76
CA GLY A 65 2.46 -0.97 -8.32
C GLY A 65 2.68 -2.29 -7.58
N GLY A 66 1.86 -3.31 -7.85
CA GLY A 66 2.03 -4.65 -7.29
C GLY A 66 3.37 -5.28 -7.68
N GLY A 67 3.78 -5.16 -8.95
CA GLY A 67 5.07 -5.65 -9.43
C GLY A 67 6.26 -4.99 -8.73
N ILE A 68 6.27 -3.66 -8.62
CA ILE A 68 7.33 -2.90 -7.95
C ILE A 68 7.34 -3.21 -6.44
N SER A 69 6.16 -3.33 -5.82
CA SER A 69 5.99 -3.65 -4.41
C SER A 69 6.63 -4.99 -4.06
N LEU A 70 6.58 -5.99 -4.93
CA LEU A 70 7.24 -7.28 -4.71
C LEU A 70 8.76 -7.13 -4.52
N PHE A 71 9.42 -6.36 -5.38
CA PHE A 71 10.87 -6.12 -5.29
C PHE A 71 11.24 -5.35 -4.03
N LEU A 72 10.38 -4.41 -3.59
CA LEU A 72 10.56 -3.69 -2.32
C LEU A 72 10.18 -4.54 -1.10
N GLY A 73 9.31 -5.53 -1.24
CA GLY A 73 8.90 -6.45 -0.17
C GLY A 73 9.94 -7.53 0.11
N PHE A 74 10.68 -7.96 -0.92
CA PHE A 74 11.64 -9.06 -0.80
C PHE A 74 12.74 -8.83 0.27
N PRO A 75 13.39 -7.66 0.36
CA PRO A 75 14.33 -7.36 1.45
C PRO A 75 13.69 -7.43 2.84
N LEU A 76 12.41 -7.04 2.95
CA LEU A 76 11.66 -7.07 4.21
C LEU A 76 11.45 -8.52 4.69
N LEU A 77 11.14 -9.43 3.76
CA LEU A 77 10.98 -10.86 4.07
C LEU A 77 12.28 -11.48 4.60
N ILE A 78 13.43 -11.07 4.05
CA ILE A 78 14.74 -11.51 4.53
C ILE A 78 15.00 -10.93 5.93
N ALA A 79 14.72 -9.64 6.14
CA ALA A 79 14.93 -8.97 7.42
C ALA A 79 14.13 -9.62 8.56
N LEU A 80 12.91 -10.09 8.30
CA LEU A 80 12.07 -10.77 9.29
C LEU A 80 12.66 -12.09 9.81
N ASN A 81 13.58 -12.72 9.07
CA ASN A 81 14.23 -13.97 9.49
C ASN A 81 15.50 -13.73 10.34
N VAL A 82 15.97 -12.49 10.45
CA VAL A 82 17.19 -12.14 11.21
C VAL A 82 17.18 -12.60 12.68
N PRO A 83 16.08 -12.47 13.46
CA PRO A 83 16.05 -12.92 14.85
C PRO A 83 16.29 -14.43 15.01
N PHE A 84 15.81 -15.22 14.04
CA PHE A 84 15.88 -16.68 14.10
C PHE A 84 17.20 -17.21 13.56
N VAL A 85 17.74 -16.60 12.51
CA VAL A 85 18.97 -17.08 11.85
C VAL A 85 20.23 -16.69 12.64
N TYR A 86 20.25 -15.51 13.26
CA TYR A 86 21.46 -14.96 13.88
C TYR A 86 21.42 -14.91 15.41
N TYR A 87 20.23 -14.97 16.01
CA TYR A 87 20.06 -14.75 17.45
C TYR A 87 19.28 -15.87 18.14
N ASP A 88 19.03 -17.02 17.46
CA ASP A 88 18.27 -18.17 17.98
C ASP A 88 16.91 -17.80 18.62
N GLY A 89 16.28 -16.71 18.15
CA GLY A 89 15.02 -16.21 18.70
C GLY A 89 15.14 -15.46 20.03
N ALA A 90 16.35 -15.05 20.43
CA ALA A 90 16.56 -14.18 21.59
C ALA A 90 15.92 -12.79 21.40
N ILE A 91 15.52 -12.16 22.51
CA ILE A 91 14.86 -10.84 22.49
C ILE A 91 15.70 -9.75 21.83
N GLU A 92 17.02 -9.88 21.92
CA GLU A 92 18.01 -8.98 21.30
C GLU A 92 17.87 -8.95 19.76
N GLY A 93 17.62 -10.10 19.14
CA GLY A 93 17.43 -10.21 17.69
C GLY A 93 16.16 -9.48 17.19
N TYR A 94 15.11 -9.42 18.01
CA TYR A 94 13.90 -8.64 17.69
C TYR A 94 14.15 -7.14 17.73
N TRP A 95 14.96 -6.64 18.67
CA TRP A 95 15.33 -5.21 18.71
C TRP A 95 16.19 -4.81 17.51
N VAL A 96 17.14 -5.66 17.12
CA VAL A 96 17.96 -5.45 15.92
C VAL A 96 17.08 -5.43 14.67
N THR A 97 16.15 -6.37 14.54
CA THR A 97 15.23 -6.45 13.40
C THR A 97 14.29 -5.25 13.36
N ALA A 98 13.77 -4.80 14.51
CA ALA A 98 12.98 -3.57 14.60
C ALA A 98 13.78 -2.35 14.13
N GLY A 99 15.06 -2.26 14.48
CA GLY A 99 15.98 -1.23 13.99
C GLY A 99 16.15 -1.26 12.47
N ILE A 100 16.33 -2.45 11.88
CA ILE A 100 16.43 -2.65 10.42
C ILE A 100 15.14 -2.22 9.72
N LEU A 101 13.97 -2.62 10.24
CA LEU A 101 12.67 -2.25 9.67
C LEU A 101 12.42 -0.74 9.76
N LEU A 102 12.81 -0.10 10.86
CA LEU A 102 12.72 1.36 11.00
C LEU A 102 13.65 2.08 10.02
N ALA A 103 14.89 1.63 9.88
CA ALA A 103 15.83 2.19 8.91
C ALA A 103 15.28 2.04 7.48
N TYR A 104 14.74 0.86 7.15
CA TYR A 104 14.13 0.60 5.85
C TYR A 104 12.92 1.50 5.58
N LEU A 105 12.04 1.69 6.58
CA LEU A 105 10.91 2.62 6.49
C LEU A 105 11.38 4.05 6.23
N ILE A 106 12.41 4.52 6.94
CA ILE A 106 12.97 5.86 6.73
C ILE A 106 13.51 6.00 5.30
N ILE A 107 14.23 5.00 4.79
CA ILE A 107 14.75 4.99 3.42
C ILE A 107 13.59 5.10 2.41
N LEU A 108 12.54 4.29 2.57
CA LEU A 108 11.36 4.34 1.70
C LEU A 108 10.67 5.71 1.74
N LEU A 109 10.51 6.31 2.93
CA LEU A 109 9.91 7.63 3.07
C LEU A 109 10.77 8.73 2.41
N VAL A 110 12.10 8.63 2.51
CA VAL A 110 13.02 9.56 1.86
C VAL A 110 12.94 9.42 0.34
N ILE A 111 12.96 8.19 -0.19
CA ILE A 111 12.81 7.91 -1.62
C ILE A 111 11.46 8.44 -2.11
N TRP A 112 10.38 8.13 -1.40
CA TRP A 112 9.03 8.58 -1.76
C TRP A 112 8.91 10.10 -1.77
N LYS A 113 9.50 10.78 -0.78
CA LYS A 113 9.57 12.25 -0.75
C LYS A 113 10.42 12.83 -1.89
N ALA A 114 11.52 12.17 -2.26
CA ALA A 114 12.41 12.59 -3.34
C ALA A 114 11.77 12.47 -4.72
N ILE A 115 10.92 11.45 -4.93
CA ILE A 115 10.19 11.24 -6.19
C ILE A 115 9.04 12.27 -6.36
N GLY A 116 8.66 12.99 -5.30
CA GLY A 116 7.96 14.28 -5.43
C GLY A 116 6.42 14.24 -5.51
N PHE A 117 5.78 13.11 -5.24
CA PHE A 117 4.31 12.99 -5.32
C PHE A 117 3.53 13.60 -4.14
N LEU A 118 4.20 13.96 -3.04
CA LEU A 118 3.50 14.50 -1.86
C LEU A 118 3.31 16.03 -1.94
N LYS A 119 2.56 16.51 -2.94
CA LYS A 119 1.93 17.84 -2.81
C LYS A 119 0.67 17.64 -1.97
N TRP A 120 0.75 17.96 -0.68
CA TRP A 120 -0.45 18.16 0.15
C TRP A 120 -1.22 19.35 -0.43
N LYS A 121 -2.04 19.13 -1.47
CA LYS A 121 -2.92 20.17 -1.98
C LYS A 121 -4.08 20.32 -0.99
N PRO A 122 -4.36 21.56 -0.53
CA PRO A 122 -5.56 21.79 0.26
C PRO A 122 -6.79 21.49 -0.59
N VAL A 123 -7.81 20.91 0.04
CA VAL A 123 -9.11 20.59 -0.55
C VAL A 123 -9.68 21.87 -1.17
N SER A 124 -9.49 22.06 -2.48
CA SER A 124 -10.25 23.07 -3.20
C SER A 124 -11.67 22.57 -3.32
N LYS A 125 -12.59 23.44 -2.91
CA LYS A 125 -14.04 23.23 -2.87
C LYS A 125 -14.61 22.69 -4.17
#